data_AF-A0A0L6CXR4-F1
#
_entry.id   AF-A0A0L6CXR4-F1
#
_cell.length_a   1.000
_cell.length_b   1.000
_cell.length_c   1.000
_cell.angle_alpha   90.00
_cell.angle_beta   90.00
_cell.angle_gamma   90.00
#
_symmetry.space_group_name_H-M   'P 1'
#
loop_
_entity.id
_entity.type
_entity.pdbx_description
1 polymer ?
#
loop_
_entity_poly.entity_id
_entity_poly.type
_entity_poly.pdbx_seq_one_letter_code
_entity_poly.pdbx_strand_id
1 'polypeptide(L)'
;MLPRLFGAALLGGLLLPYAATAQDIGAQSRPPLGSAIREVLIATPELLSEITGLSRPAPDLYGEEAERDRATLDQAAPQLFDPAQPGFGPTDAPTRLAFFTAKDCPDCTRAEDELRTLAQRLGFRVAVFDIGSDAALARSLGLDMAPSYVLPDMMLRGAMPAIVLERYLTE
;
A
#
# COMPACT_ATOMS: atom_id res chain seq x y z
N MET A 1 -59.12 -63.64 -21.89
CA MET A 1 -58.63 -64.76 -22.72
C MET A 1 -57.35 -64.32 -23.39
N LEU A 2 -56.26 -65.05 -23.11
CA LEU A 2 -54.90 -64.89 -23.63
C LEU A 2 -54.84 -65.36 -25.11
N PRO A 3 -53.87 -64.91 -25.90
CA PRO A 3 -52.63 -65.70 -25.96
C PRO A 3 -51.35 -64.86 -25.95
N ARG A 4 -50.34 -65.46 -25.32
CA ARG A 4 -48.94 -65.04 -25.29
C ARG A 4 -48.27 -65.55 -26.55
N LEU A 5 -47.47 -64.70 -27.20
CA LEU A 5 -46.45 -65.13 -28.15
C LEU A 5 -45.09 -64.62 -27.66
N PHE A 6 -44.22 -65.60 -27.41
CA PHE A 6 -42.80 -65.48 -27.12
C PHE A 6 -42.08 -64.89 -28.33
N GLY A 7 -41.24 -63.88 -28.10
CA GLY A 7 -40.32 -63.33 -29.10
C GLY A 7 -39.08 -62.80 -28.41
N ALA A 8 -38.06 -63.64 -28.32
CA ALA A 8 -36.74 -63.27 -27.84
C ALA A 8 -36.05 -62.37 -28.89
N ALA A 9 -35.58 -61.20 -28.46
CA ALA A 9 -34.56 -60.45 -29.18
C ALA A 9 -33.66 -59.74 -28.15
N LEU A 10 -32.59 -60.43 -27.77
CA LEU A 10 -31.40 -59.83 -27.17
C LEU A 10 -30.74 -58.95 -28.23
N LEU A 11 -30.68 -57.64 -27.98
CA LEU A 11 -29.71 -56.74 -28.60
C LEU A 11 -29.29 -55.71 -27.55
N GLY A 12 -28.13 -55.97 -26.94
CA GLY A 12 -27.47 -55.06 -26.02
C GLY A 12 -27.01 -53.82 -26.75
N GLY A 13 -27.64 -52.68 -26.48
CA GLY A 13 -27.10 -51.37 -26.80
C GLY A 13 -26.06 -50.98 -25.75
N LEU A 14 -24.78 -51.08 -26.11
CA LEU A 14 -23.69 -50.53 -25.32
C LEU A 14 -23.91 -49.03 -25.10
N LEU A 15 -23.97 -48.64 -23.83
CA LEU A 15 -23.74 -47.29 -23.35
C LEU A 15 -22.31 -46.87 -23.73
N LEU A 16 -22.16 -45.97 -24.70
CA LEU A 16 -20.93 -45.22 -24.90
C LEU A 16 -21.06 -43.91 -24.11
N PRO A 17 -20.36 -43.75 -22.96
CA PRO A 17 -20.23 -42.44 -22.34
C PRO A 17 -19.39 -41.58 -23.28
N TYR A 18 -19.98 -40.49 -23.76
CA TYR A 18 -19.25 -39.43 -24.44
C TYR A 18 -18.33 -38.78 -23.41
N ALA A 19 -17.12 -39.30 -23.27
CA ALA A 19 -16.07 -38.63 -22.52
C ALA A 19 -15.72 -37.36 -23.29
N ALA A 20 -16.30 -36.23 -22.87
CA ALA A 20 -15.82 -34.92 -23.22
C ALA A 20 -14.37 -34.84 -22.71
N THR A 21 -13.40 -35.01 -23.61
CA THR A 21 -12.04 -34.61 -23.33
C THR A 21 -12.03 -33.10 -23.32
N ALA A 22 -12.16 -32.53 -22.12
CA ALA A 22 -11.57 -31.21 -21.87
C ALA A 22 -10.11 -31.36 -22.30
N GLN A 23 -9.73 -30.76 -23.42
CA GLN A 23 -8.34 -30.61 -23.79
C GLN A 23 -7.73 -29.73 -22.71
N ASP A 24 -7.22 -30.39 -21.68
CA ASP A 24 -6.23 -29.86 -20.78
C ASP A 24 -5.17 -29.26 -21.69
N ILE A 25 -5.07 -27.92 -21.73
CA ILE A 25 -3.95 -27.21 -22.36
C ILE A 25 -2.77 -27.46 -21.42
N GLY A 26 -2.37 -28.73 -21.38
CA GLY A 26 -1.41 -29.29 -20.47
C GLY A 26 -0.04 -28.73 -20.81
N ALA A 27 0.77 -28.60 -19.77
CA ALA A 27 2.10 -28.01 -19.73
C ALA A 27 3.14 -28.46 -20.80
N GLN A 28 2.78 -29.29 -21.77
CA GLN A 28 3.67 -29.90 -22.77
C GLN A 28 3.78 -29.12 -24.09
N SER A 29 2.93 -28.12 -24.36
CA SER A 29 2.97 -27.33 -25.61
C SER A 29 3.98 -26.17 -25.59
N ARG A 30 4.67 -25.96 -24.46
CA ARG A 30 5.55 -24.80 -24.23
C ARG A 30 6.89 -24.81 -24.99
N PRO A 31 7.61 -25.94 -25.15
CA PRO A 31 8.95 -25.91 -25.77
C PRO A 31 8.97 -25.41 -27.23
N PRO A 32 8.13 -25.91 -28.15
CA PRO A 32 8.20 -25.51 -29.56
C PRO A 32 7.58 -24.14 -29.82
N LEU A 33 6.53 -23.77 -29.06
CA LEU A 33 5.93 -22.44 -29.16
C LEU A 33 6.91 -21.38 -28.62
N GLY A 34 7.58 -21.65 -27.50
CA GLY A 34 8.56 -20.74 -26.93
C GLY A 34 9.74 -20.46 -27.86
N SER A 35 10.28 -21.50 -28.53
CA SER A 35 11.33 -21.31 -29.53
C SER A 35 10.86 -20.53 -30.76
N ALA A 36 9.64 -20.80 -31.23
CA ALA A 36 9.06 -20.08 -32.38
C ALA A 36 8.81 -18.60 -32.06
N ILE A 37 8.25 -18.29 -30.88
CA ILE A 37 8.08 -16.91 -30.43
C ILE A 37 9.44 -16.21 -30.32
N ARG A 38 10.44 -16.86 -29.72
CA ARG A 38 11.79 -16.29 -29.60
C ARG A 38 12.41 -16.01 -30.97
N GLU A 39 12.27 -16.92 -31.92
CA GLU A 39 12.80 -16.77 -33.27
C GLU A 39 12.15 -15.58 -34.00
N VAL A 40 10.82 -15.45 -33.92
CA VAL A 40 10.09 -14.32 -34.49
C VAL A 40 10.49 -12.99 -33.84
N LEU A 41 10.60 -12.94 -32.51
CA LEU A 41 10.99 -11.71 -31.81
C LEU A 41 12.44 -11.28 -32.12
N ILE A 42 13.33 -12.22 -32.47
CA ILE A 42 14.70 -11.92 -32.91
C ILE A 42 14.72 -11.49 -34.39
N ALA A 43 13.92 -12.13 -35.23
CA ALA A 43 13.84 -11.84 -36.66
C ALA A 43 13.10 -10.53 -36.97
N THR A 44 12.27 -10.05 -36.04
CA THR A 44 11.36 -8.91 -36.23
C THR A 44 11.44 -7.95 -35.02
N PRO A 45 12.60 -7.30 -34.78
CA PRO A 45 12.82 -6.44 -33.60
C PRO A 45 11.89 -5.22 -33.54
N GLU A 46 11.30 -4.81 -34.65
CA GLU A 46 10.28 -3.76 -34.72
C GLU A 46 9.01 -4.08 -33.91
N LEU A 47 8.66 -5.37 -33.73
CA LEU A 47 7.57 -5.79 -32.83
C LEU A 47 7.88 -5.42 -31.37
N LEU A 48 9.16 -5.44 -30.97
CA LEU A 48 9.58 -5.01 -29.64
C LEU A 48 9.49 -3.50 -29.48
N SER A 49 9.73 -2.73 -30.54
CA SER A 49 9.60 -1.27 -30.53
C SER A 49 8.16 -0.82 -30.33
N GLU A 50 7.19 -1.53 -30.91
CA GLU A 50 5.76 -1.27 -30.67
C GLU A 50 5.36 -1.62 -29.21
N ILE A 51 5.87 -2.72 -28.66
CA ILE A 51 5.56 -3.14 -27.29
C ILE A 51 6.22 -2.22 -26.24
N THR A 52 7.48 -1.83 -26.47
CA THR A 52 8.24 -0.95 -25.55
C THR A 52 7.86 0.53 -25.70
N GLY A 53 7.43 0.96 -26.89
CA GLY A 53 6.83 2.28 -27.12
C GLY A 53 5.44 2.44 -26.49
N LEU A 54 4.76 1.32 -26.22
CA LEU A 54 3.53 1.24 -25.43
C LEU A 54 3.83 1.00 -23.94
N SER A 55 4.90 1.60 -23.39
CA SER A 55 5.11 1.66 -21.95
C SER A 55 3.93 2.40 -21.32
N ARG A 56 2.84 1.67 -21.10
CA ARG A 56 1.72 2.12 -20.29
C ARG A 56 2.29 2.16 -18.88
N PRO A 57 2.27 3.32 -18.21
CA PRO A 57 2.55 3.33 -16.79
C PRO A 57 1.67 2.26 -16.15
N ALA A 58 2.25 1.47 -15.25
CA ALA A 58 1.46 0.56 -14.45
C ALA A 58 0.27 1.37 -13.88
N PRO A 59 -0.96 0.85 -13.95
CA PRO A 59 -2.10 1.57 -13.39
C PRO A 59 -1.78 1.92 -11.94
N ASP A 60 -1.94 3.18 -11.57
CA ASP A 60 -1.76 3.61 -10.19
C ASP A 60 -2.95 3.09 -9.38
N LEU A 61 -2.74 1.94 -8.73
CA LEU A 61 -3.77 1.27 -7.95
C LEU A 61 -4.05 1.97 -6.62
N TYR A 62 -3.22 2.95 -6.23
CA TYR A 62 -3.26 3.57 -4.90
C TYR A 62 -3.26 5.11 -4.93
N GLY A 63 -3.25 5.73 -6.10
CA GLY A 63 -3.18 7.19 -6.24
C GLY A 63 -4.35 7.91 -5.59
N GLU A 64 -5.58 7.39 -5.77
CA GLU A 64 -6.79 7.96 -5.17
C GLU A 64 -6.78 7.84 -3.63
N GLU A 65 -6.24 6.76 -3.07
CA GLU A 65 -6.00 6.64 -1.63
C GLU A 65 -4.96 7.65 -1.14
N ALA A 66 -3.82 7.76 -1.82
CA ALA A 66 -2.76 8.70 -1.47
C ALA A 66 -3.23 10.16 -1.50
N GLU A 67 -4.02 10.55 -2.51
CA GLU A 67 -4.60 11.89 -2.61
C GLU A 67 -5.59 12.17 -1.47
N ARG A 68 -6.39 11.18 -1.05
CA ARG A 68 -7.30 11.31 0.08
C ARG A 68 -6.57 11.44 1.41
N ASP A 69 -5.51 10.66 1.61
CA ASP A 69 -4.66 10.75 2.80
C ASP A 69 -3.98 12.12 2.86
N ARG A 70 -3.49 12.61 1.71
CA ARG A 70 -2.90 13.94 1.61
C ARG A 70 -3.92 15.05 1.89
N ALA A 71 -5.12 14.96 1.34
CA ALA A 71 -6.19 15.91 1.62
C ALA A 71 -6.56 15.95 3.11
N THR A 72 -6.50 14.81 3.80
CA THR A 72 -6.73 14.73 5.25
C THR A 72 -5.63 15.45 6.03
N LEU A 73 -4.37 15.29 5.63
CA LEU A 73 -3.24 16.03 6.23
C LEU A 73 -3.36 17.54 5.98
N ASP A 74 -3.67 17.96 4.75
CA ASP A 74 -3.80 19.37 4.38
C ASP A 74 -4.92 20.06 5.17
N GLN A 75 -6.02 19.34 5.45
CA GLN A 75 -7.12 19.84 6.29
C GLN A 75 -6.71 20.01 7.76
N ALA A 76 -5.88 19.10 8.28
CA ALA A 76 -5.41 19.14 9.66
C ALA A 76 -4.20 20.08 9.87
N ALA A 77 -3.47 20.40 8.80
CA ALA A 77 -2.23 21.18 8.84
C ALA A 77 -2.33 22.51 9.61
N PRO A 78 -3.39 23.34 9.45
CA PRO A 78 -3.52 24.57 10.21
C PRO A 78 -3.54 24.35 11.73
N GLN A 79 -4.12 23.24 12.21
CA GLN A 79 -4.14 22.91 13.63
C GLN A 79 -2.82 22.26 14.07
N LEU A 80 -2.26 21.35 13.28
CA LEU A 80 -1.05 20.60 13.60
C LEU A 80 0.19 21.51 13.70
N PHE A 81 0.24 22.53 12.84
CA PHE A 81 1.44 23.33 12.61
C PHE A 81 1.28 24.81 13.01
N ASP A 82 0.22 25.14 13.75
CA ASP A 82 0.07 26.48 14.34
C ASP A 82 1.24 26.76 15.31
N PRO A 83 2.00 27.85 15.11
CA PRO A 83 3.08 28.24 16.03
C PRO A 83 2.65 28.40 17.49
N ALA A 84 1.37 28.68 17.75
CA ALA A 84 0.78 28.86 19.07
C ALA A 84 0.53 27.53 19.81
N GLN A 85 0.63 26.37 19.14
CA GLN A 85 0.46 25.09 19.81
C GLN A 85 1.50 24.90 20.93
N PRO A 86 1.18 24.17 22.01
CA PRO A 86 2.19 23.77 22.99
C PRO A 86 3.32 22.97 22.33
N GLY A 87 4.57 23.19 22.76
CA GLY A 87 5.72 22.43 22.27
C GLY A 87 7.06 23.15 22.41
N PHE A 88 8.00 22.83 21.53
CA PHE A 88 9.37 23.37 21.56
C PHE A 88 9.95 23.69 20.17
N GLY A 89 11.07 24.41 20.15
CA GLY A 89 11.72 24.91 18.93
C GLY A 89 11.30 26.35 18.56
N PRO A 90 11.93 26.97 17.55
CA PRO A 90 11.63 28.34 17.14
C PRO A 90 10.23 28.46 16.54
N THR A 91 9.44 29.45 16.97
CA THR A 91 8.04 29.63 16.50
C THR A 91 7.94 30.05 15.04
N ASP A 92 8.99 30.67 14.50
CA ASP A 92 9.13 31.10 13.12
C ASP A 92 9.83 30.07 12.22
N ALA A 93 10.16 28.89 12.74
CA ALA A 93 10.81 27.84 11.96
C ALA A 93 9.95 27.42 10.75
N PRO A 94 10.54 27.31 9.55
CA PRO A 94 9.82 26.88 8.35
C PRO A 94 9.43 25.39 8.43
N THR A 95 10.33 24.57 8.95
CA THR A 95 10.11 23.14 9.18
C THR A 95 9.33 22.93 10.47
N ARG A 96 8.23 22.17 10.37
CA ARG A 96 7.32 21.91 11.49
C ARG A 96 6.99 20.43 11.56
N LEU A 97 6.85 19.92 12.77
CA LEU A 97 6.51 18.54 13.08
C LEU A 97 5.47 18.54 14.21
N ALA A 98 4.45 17.69 14.10
CA ALA A 98 3.54 17.42 15.21
C ALA A 98 3.88 16.06 15.83
N PHE A 99 4.04 16.02 17.14
CA PHE A 99 4.40 14.84 17.91
C PHE A 99 3.21 14.42 18.77
N PHE A 100 2.71 13.21 18.56
CA PHE A 100 1.61 12.62 19.32
C PHE A 100 2.17 11.67 20.37
N THR A 101 1.90 11.97 21.63
CA THR A 101 2.24 11.17 22.81
C THR A 101 0.99 10.53 23.42
N ALA A 102 1.17 9.70 24.44
CA ALA A 102 0.11 9.19 25.28
C ALA A 102 0.60 8.97 26.71
N LYS A 103 -0.31 9.03 27.68
CA LYS A 103 -0.02 8.81 29.11
C LYS A 103 0.71 7.48 29.40
N ASP A 104 0.27 6.39 28.77
CA ASP A 104 0.80 5.04 29.01
C ASP A 104 1.73 4.60 27.87
N CYS A 105 2.67 5.48 27.49
CA CYS A 105 3.61 5.26 26.39
C CYS A 105 5.04 5.10 26.90
N PRO A 106 5.63 3.88 26.87
CA PRO A 106 6.98 3.62 27.39
C PRO A 106 8.08 4.38 26.64
N ASP A 107 7.91 4.60 25.34
CA ASP A 107 8.94 5.18 24.48
C ASP A 107 8.78 6.68 24.25
N CYS A 108 7.66 7.28 24.67
CA CYS A 108 7.35 8.66 24.33
C CYS A 108 8.30 9.68 24.96
N THR A 109 8.73 9.46 26.21
CA THR A 109 9.70 10.35 26.86
C THR A 109 11.03 10.36 26.09
N ARG A 110 11.54 9.18 25.71
CA ARG A 110 12.78 9.07 24.92
C ARG A 110 12.63 9.75 23.55
N ALA A 111 11.52 9.49 22.87
CA ALA A 111 11.22 10.08 21.58
C ALA A 111 11.16 11.62 21.63
N GLU A 112 10.55 12.18 22.67
CA GLU A 112 10.49 13.64 22.86
C GLU A 112 11.87 14.24 23.15
N ASP A 113 12.67 13.59 24.00
CA ASP A 113 14.04 14.02 24.30
C ASP A 113 14.92 14.03 23.03
N GLU A 114 14.84 12.99 22.21
CA GLU A 114 15.53 12.92 20.92
C GLU A 114 15.06 14.03 19.96
N LEU A 115 13.75 14.27 19.87
CA LEU A 115 13.20 15.37 19.07
C LEU A 115 13.69 16.74 19.58
N ARG A 116 13.80 16.94 20.89
CA ARG A 116 14.32 18.19 21.47
C ARG A 116 15.77 18.42 21.07
N THR A 117 16.61 17.38 21.15
CA THR A 117 18.00 17.45 20.68
C THR A 117 18.08 17.74 19.18
N LEU A 118 17.24 17.08 18.37
CA LEU A 118 17.18 17.34 16.93
C LEU A 118 16.72 18.77 16.62
N ALA A 119 15.67 19.26 17.28
CA ALA A 119 15.12 20.60 17.07
C ALA A 119 16.14 21.70 17.42
N GLN A 120 16.94 21.49 18.46
CA GLN A 120 18.05 22.39 18.82
C GLN A 120 19.14 22.41 17.75
N ARG A 121 19.42 21.27 17.10
CA ARG A 121 20.49 21.14 16.12
C ARG A 121 20.08 21.61 14.71
N LEU A 122 18.84 21.34 14.31
CA LEU A 122 18.34 21.57 12.95
C LEU A 122 17.41 22.79 12.84
N GLY A 123 16.89 23.30 13.96
CA GLY A 123 16.10 24.54 13.98
C GLY A 123 14.66 24.41 13.49
N PHE A 124 13.98 23.29 13.79
CA PHE A 124 12.55 23.08 13.46
C PHE A 124 11.63 23.23 14.68
N ARG A 125 10.33 23.41 14.43
CA ARG A 125 9.29 23.53 15.46
C ARG A 125 8.58 22.19 15.67
N VAL A 126 8.37 21.81 16.93
CA VAL A 126 7.62 20.59 17.30
C VAL A 126 6.39 20.92 18.16
N ALA A 127 5.19 20.82 17.60
CA ALA A 127 3.95 20.85 18.39
C ALA A 127 3.72 19.49 19.08
N VAL A 128 3.27 19.48 20.34
CA VAL A 128 3.05 18.26 21.12
C VAL A 128 1.56 18.08 21.40
N PHE A 129 1.05 16.90 21.09
CA PHE A 129 -0.35 16.49 21.25
C PHE A 129 -0.43 15.22 22.07
N ASP A 130 -1.51 15.02 22.80
CA ASP A 130 -1.78 13.77 23.52
C ASP A 130 -2.95 13.04 22.84
N ILE A 131 -2.77 11.79 22.43
CA ILE A 131 -3.80 11.03 21.70
C ILE A 131 -5.12 10.93 22.50
N GLY A 132 -5.05 10.88 23.83
CA GLY A 132 -6.24 10.83 24.67
C GLY A 132 -6.99 12.17 24.70
N SER A 133 -6.25 13.27 24.86
CA SER A 133 -6.79 14.62 24.99
C SER A 133 -7.22 15.21 23.63
N ASP A 134 -6.47 14.89 22.58
CA ASP A 134 -6.66 15.34 21.19
C ASP A 134 -7.31 14.25 20.31
N ALA A 135 -8.11 13.37 20.92
CA ALA A 135 -8.62 12.16 20.27
C ALA A 135 -9.38 12.39 18.96
N ALA A 136 -10.03 13.54 18.77
CA ALA A 136 -10.71 13.87 17.52
C ALA A 136 -9.71 14.04 16.36
N LEU A 137 -8.64 14.79 16.60
CA LEU A 137 -7.57 15.03 15.63
C LEU A 137 -6.78 13.74 15.37
N ALA A 138 -6.42 13.00 16.44
CA ALA A 138 -5.73 11.72 16.30
C ALA A 138 -6.56 10.72 15.46
N ARG A 139 -7.88 10.62 15.71
CA ARG A 139 -8.77 9.75 14.93
C ARG A 139 -8.92 10.18 13.48
N SER A 140 -9.00 11.47 13.17
CA SER A 140 -9.10 11.92 11.77
C SER A 140 -7.83 11.59 10.97
N LEU A 141 -6.68 11.54 11.65
CA LEU A 141 -5.38 11.19 11.07
C LEU A 141 -5.09 9.68 11.12
N GLY A 142 -5.98 8.87 11.68
CA GLY A 142 -5.75 7.43 11.85
C GLY A 142 -4.61 7.08 12.81
N LEU A 143 -4.29 7.98 13.76
CA LEU A 143 -3.26 7.76 14.76
C LEU A 143 -3.85 7.04 15.98
N ASP A 144 -3.58 5.74 16.04
CA ASP A 144 -4.07 4.81 17.07
C ASP A 144 -2.99 4.37 18.07
N MET A 145 -1.76 4.85 17.90
CA MET A 145 -0.61 4.50 18.73
C MET A 145 0.32 5.68 18.98
N ALA A 146 1.00 5.64 20.12
CA ALA A 146 2.04 6.59 20.50
C ALA A 146 3.39 5.87 20.69
N PRO A 147 4.52 6.56 20.41
CA PRO A 147 4.59 7.87 19.79
C PRO A 147 4.21 7.83 18.30
N SER A 148 3.74 8.95 17.76
CA SER A 148 3.57 9.15 16.32
C SER A 148 4.02 10.56 15.93
N TYR A 149 4.48 10.73 14.69
CA TYR A 149 5.05 11.97 14.16
C TYR A 149 4.32 12.34 12.87
N VAL A 150 3.92 13.59 12.73
CA VAL A 150 3.26 14.10 11.54
C VAL A 150 4.11 15.23 10.95
N LEU A 151 4.52 15.03 9.71
CA LEU A 151 5.18 16.01 8.85
C LEU A 151 4.15 16.54 7.83
N PRO A 152 4.46 17.62 7.08
CA PRO A 152 3.51 18.21 6.14
C PRO A 152 2.95 17.25 5.07
N ASP A 153 3.70 16.20 4.75
CA ASP A 153 3.42 15.26 3.67
C ASP A 153 3.32 13.80 4.09
N MET A 154 3.60 13.47 5.36
CA MET A 154 3.64 12.09 5.82
C MET A 154 3.38 11.94 7.32
N MET A 155 3.06 10.72 7.72
CA MET A 155 2.88 10.32 9.11
C MET A 155 3.73 9.09 9.41
N LEU A 156 4.46 9.13 10.53
CA LEU A 156 5.29 8.04 11.02
C LEU A 156 4.69 7.54 12.33
N ARG A 157 4.38 6.25 12.41
CA ARG A 157 3.76 5.63 13.59
C ARG A 157 4.78 4.76 14.34
N GLY A 158 4.78 4.85 15.66
CA GLY A 158 5.71 4.14 16.54
C GLY A 158 7.03 4.87 16.72
N ALA A 159 7.86 4.41 17.66
CA ALA A 159 9.14 5.03 17.99
C ALA A 159 10.09 5.02 16.78
N MET A 160 10.45 6.21 16.29
CA MET A 160 11.36 6.37 15.16
C MET A 160 12.77 6.71 15.66
N PRO A 161 13.81 6.01 15.20
CA PRO A 161 15.19 6.39 15.50
C PRO A 161 15.48 7.82 15.02
N ALA A 162 16.20 8.61 15.82
CA ALA A 162 16.56 9.99 15.49
C ALA A 162 17.19 10.17 14.09
N ILE A 163 18.01 9.22 13.62
CA ILE A 163 18.63 9.24 12.30
C ILE A 163 17.62 9.18 11.15
N VAL A 164 16.49 8.49 11.35
CA VAL A 164 15.41 8.41 10.36
C VAL A 164 14.66 9.74 10.31
N LEU A 165 14.36 10.32 11.48
CA LEU A 165 13.70 11.63 11.56
C LEU A 165 14.55 12.74 10.94
N GLU A 166 15.86 12.73 11.22
CA GLU A 166 16.80 13.71 10.64
C GLU A 166 16.73 13.73 9.12
N ARG A 167 16.71 12.55 8.47
CA ARG A 167 16.61 12.47 7.01
C ARG A 167 15.38 13.23 6.49
N TYR A 168 14.19 12.94 7.02
CA TYR A 168 12.95 13.58 6.58
C TYR A 168 12.87 15.08 6.90
N LEU A 169 13.59 15.55 7.91
CA LEU A 169 13.61 16.96 8.30
C LEU A 169 14.62 17.81 7.50
N THR A 170 15.46 17.17 6.70
CA THR A 170 16.52 17.81 5.90
C THR A 170 16.33 17.68 4.39
N GLU A 171 15.33 16.91 3.94
CA GLU A 171 14.90 16.84 2.54
C GLU A 171 14.12 18.12 2.14
#